data_AF-A0A8T3TRB1-F1
#
_entry.id   AF-A0A8T3TRB1-F1
#
_cell.length_a   1.000
_cell.length_b   1.000
_cell.length_c   1.000
_cell.angle_alpha   90.00
_cell.angle_beta   90.00
_cell.angle_gamma   90.00
#
_symmetry.space_group_name_H-M   'P 1'
#
loop_
_entity.id
_entity.type
_entity.pdbx_description
1 polymer ?
#
loop_
_entity_poly.entity_id
_entity_poly.type
_entity_poly.pdbx_seq_one_letter_code
_entity_poly.pdbx_strand_id
1 'polypeptide(L)'
;MGTAMVLGVGAIALAMFAGRSDLVASLLQPPAPVGWLLGAAAALVGIVLLLRSADQVGTAAEPAELIRAIRIVFLSVAAFGVSAGWFIGSPVPIVAGLVIAGVDVVETTFLLIVTAGRARG
;
A
#
# COMPACT_ATOMS: atom_id res chain seq x y z
N MET A 1 4.81 -7.15 15.95
CA MET A 1 4.03 -7.01 14.70
C MET A 1 4.85 -6.48 13.51
N GLY A 2 5.86 -5.61 13.70
CA GLY A 2 6.66 -5.07 12.58
C GLY A 2 7.56 -6.06 11.83
N THR A 3 8.05 -7.12 12.49
CA THR A 3 8.99 -8.10 11.90
C THR A 3 8.34 -9.00 10.86
N ALA A 4 7.09 -9.41 11.06
CA ALA A 4 6.37 -10.27 10.11
C ALA A 4 6.06 -9.55 8.78
N MET A 5 5.76 -8.24 8.84
CA MET A 5 5.45 -7.44 7.66
C MET A 5 6.69 -7.16 6.82
N VAL A 6 7.83 -6.87 7.47
CA VAL A 6 9.13 -6.69 6.81
C VAL A 6 9.61 -7.99 6.15
N LEU A 7 9.42 -9.13 6.82
CA LEU A 7 9.75 -10.44 6.25
C LEU A 7 8.87 -10.78 5.03
N GLY A 8 7.58 -10.43 5.06
CA GLY A 8 6.67 -10.64 3.94
C GLY A 8 7.05 -9.82 2.69
N VAL A 9 7.31 -8.52 2.87
CA VAL A 9 7.75 -7.63 1.78
C VAL A 9 9.12 -8.06 1.25
N GLY A 10 10.05 -8.41 2.14
CA GLY A 10 11.37 -8.92 1.78
C GLY A 10 11.30 -10.21 0.96
N ALA A 11 10.45 -11.17 1.34
CA ALA A 11 10.29 -12.43 0.62
C ALA A 11 9.73 -12.24 -0.80
N ILE A 12 8.79 -11.31 -0.98
CA ILE A 12 8.21 -10.99 -2.29
C ILE A 12 9.26 -10.31 -3.19
N ALA A 13 10.02 -9.34 -2.66
CA ALA A 13 11.10 -8.69 -3.39
C ALA A 13 12.21 -9.69 -3.79
N LEU A 14 12.54 -10.63 -2.90
CA LEU A 14 13.54 -11.67 -3.18
C LEU A 14 13.05 -12.67 -4.24
N ALA A 15 11.76 -13.04 -4.21
CA ALA A 15 11.16 -13.93 -5.20
C ALA A 15 11.10 -13.30 -6.60
N MET A 16 10.83 -11.99 -6.67
CA MET A 16 10.90 -11.19 -7.90
C MET A 16 12.34 -11.14 -8.45
N PHE A 17 13.33 -10.89 -7.58
CA PHE A 17 14.74 -10.83 -7.97
C PHE A 17 15.31 -12.20 -8.39
N ALA A 18 14.82 -13.28 -7.78
CA ALA A 18 15.21 -14.66 -8.10
C ALA A 18 14.53 -15.25 -9.36
N GLY A 19 13.67 -14.48 -10.05
CA GLY A 19 13.05 -14.91 -11.31
C GLY A 19 12.06 -16.08 -11.19
N ARG A 20 11.54 -16.37 -9.98
CA ARG A 20 10.53 -17.43 -9.78
C ARG A 20 9.14 -16.92 -10.13
N SER A 21 8.80 -16.96 -11.42
CA SER A 21 7.48 -16.59 -11.96
C SER A 21 6.32 -17.33 -11.30
N ASP A 22 6.51 -18.59 -10.94
CA ASP A 22 5.43 -19.45 -10.44
C ASP A 22 4.99 -19.08 -9.01
N LEU A 23 5.92 -18.60 -8.20
CA LEU A 23 5.62 -18.09 -6.85
C LEU A 23 4.89 -16.75 -6.91
N VAL A 24 5.27 -15.88 -7.85
CA VAL A 24 4.59 -14.60 -8.06
C VAL A 24 3.19 -14.81 -8.61
N ALA A 25 3.04 -15.71 -9.59
CA ALA A 25 1.74 -16.05 -10.18
C ALA A 25 0.79 -16.65 -9.13
N SER A 26 1.24 -17.60 -8.32
CA SER A 26 0.40 -18.22 -7.27
C SER A 26 -0.03 -17.23 -6.19
N LEU A 27 0.77 -16.20 -5.90
CA LEU A 27 0.45 -15.17 -4.91
C LEU A 27 -0.52 -14.11 -5.48
N LEU A 28 -0.36 -13.75 -6.74
CA LEU A 28 -1.25 -12.81 -7.44
C LEU A 28 -2.59 -13.46 -7.83
N GLN A 29 -2.60 -14.76 -8.08
CA GLN A 29 -3.77 -15.54 -8.49
C GLN A 29 -3.98 -16.74 -7.56
N PRO A 30 -4.39 -16.50 -6.31
CA PRO A 30 -4.70 -17.56 -5.37
C PRO A 30 -6.01 -18.29 -5.77
N PRO A 31 -6.30 -19.45 -5.17
CA PRO A 31 -7.60 -20.12 -5.33
C PRO A 31 -8.75 -19.17 -5.00
N ALA A 32 -9.85 -19.23 -5.77
CA ALA A 32 -10.99 -18.31 -5.68
C ALA A 32 -11.46 -17.97 -4.24
N PRO A 33 -11.69 -18.92 -3.31
CA PRO A 33 -12.12 -18.58 -1.96
C PRO A 33 -11.07 -17.77 -1.19
N VAL A 34 -9.78 -18.05 -1.40
CA VAL A 34 -8.68 -17.30 -0.80
C VAL A 34 -8.61 -15.90 -1.41
N GLY A 35 -8.76 -15.79 -2.73
CA GLY A 35 -8.82 -14.50 -3.43
C GLY A 35 -9.93 -13.60 -2.90
N TRP A 36 -11.14 -14.12 -2.73
CA TRP A 36 -12.26 -13.33 -2.17
C TRP A 36 -12.01 -12.88 -0.74
N LEU A 37 -11.44 -13.74 0.12
CA LEU A 37 -11.09 -13.37 1.49
C LEU A 37 -10.01 -12.28 1.52
N LEU A 38 -8.96 -12.41 0.71
CA LEU A 38 -7.92 -11.41 0.56
C LEU A 38 -8.46 -10.10 -0.01
N GLY A 39 -9.33 -10.18 -1.01
CA GLY A 39 -10.03 -9.04 -1.61
C GLY A 39 -10.90 -8.30 -0.58
N ALA A 40 -11.68 -9.02 0.21
CA ALA A 40 -12.51 -8.44 1.27
C ALA A 40 -11.65 -7.83 2.39
N ALA A 41 -10.59 -8.51 2.81
CA ALA A 41 -9.66 -7.99 3.80
C ALA A 41 -8.97 -6.70 3.31
N ALA A 42 -8.51 -6.67 2.07
CA ALA A 42 -7.92 -5.47 1.46
C ALA A 42 -8.93 -4.32 1.34
N ALA A 43 -10.19 -4.60 0.99
CA ALA A 43 -11.24 -3.57 0.96
C ALA A 43 -11.50 -2.97 2.35
N LEU A 44 -11.58 -3.82 3.39
CA LEU A 44 -11.75 -3.37 4.77
C LEU A 44 -10.56 -2.52 5.23
N VAL A 45 -9.34 -2.93 4.91
CA VAL A 45 -8.14 -2.13 5.18
C VAL A 45 -8.22 -0.79 4.45
N GLY A 46 -8.62 -0.77 3.18
CA GLY A 46 -8.83 0.46 2.40
C GLY A 46 -9.82 1.40 3.07
N ILE A 47 -10.97 0.89 3.51
CA ILE A 47 -12.00 1.68 4.23
C ILE A 47 -11.44 2.25 5.54
N VAL A 48 -10.79 1.43 6.35
CA VAL A 48 -10.22 1.87 7.64
C VAL A 48 -9.17 2.95 7.44
N LEU A 49 -8.29 2.78 6.45
CA LEU A 49 -7.28 3.78 6.11
C LEU A 49 -7.92 5.08 5.62
N LEU A 50 -8.94 5.01 4.76
CA LEU A 50 -9.63 6.18 4.24
C LEU A 50 -10.31 6.97 5.37
N LEU A 51 -11.03 6.30 6.27
CA LEU A 51 -11.67 6.94 7.42
C LEU A 51 -10.64 7.59 8.35
N ARG A 52 -9.57 6.86 8.67
CA ARG A 52 -8.46 7.41 9.47
C ARG A 52 -7.82 8.62 8.81
N SER A 53 -7.66 8.61 7.49
CA SER A 53 -7.11 9.73 6.76
C SER A 53 -8.04 10.94 6.79
N ALA A 54 -9.36 10.73 6.66
CA ALA A 54 -10.33 11.80 6.70
C ALA A 54 -10.27 12.55 8.04
N ASP A 55 -10.17 11.80 9.15
CA ASP A 55 -9.98 12.38 10.48
C ASP A 55 -8.67 13.17 10.58
N GLN A 56 -7.57 12.61 10.09
CA GLN A 56 -6.25 13.26 10.17
C GLN A 56 -6.14 14.53 9.34
N VAL A 57 -6.71 14.55 8.12
CA VAL A 57 -6.72 15.75 7.26
C VAL A 57 -7.46 16.89 7.95
N GLY A 58 -8.56 16.60 8.64
CA GLY A 58 -9.34 17.61 9.37
C GLY A 58 -8.60 18.22 10.57
N THR A 59 -7.60 17.53 11.12
CA THR A 59 -6.86 17.95 12.31
C THR A 59 -5.43 18.42 12.05
N ALA A 60 -4.93 18.32 10.81
CA ALA A 60 -3.54 18.61 10.48
C ALA A 60 -3.23 20.11 10.63
N ALA A 61 -2.28 20.45 11.49
CA ALA A 61 -1.84 21.83 11.73
C ALA A 61 -0.55 22.17 10.96
N GLU A 62 0.30 21.17 10.73
CA GLU A 62 1.58 21.35 10.03
C GLU A 62 1.61 20.67 8.66
N PRO A 63 2.39 21.18 7.69
CA PRO A 63 2.54 20.55 6.37
C PRO A 63 2.99 19.08 6.43
N ALA A 64 3.85 18.74 7.40
CA ALA A 64 4.32 17.37 7.60
C ALA A 64 3.20 16.41 8.03
N GLU A 65 2.23 16.90 8.82
CA GLU A 65 1.05 16.13 9.23
C GLU A 65 0.10 15.93 8.05
N LEU A 66 -0.11 16.96 7.25
CA LEU A 66 -0.93 16.89 6.04
C LEU A 66 -0.35 15.88 5.04
N ILE A 67 0.97 15.90 4.82
CA ILE A 67 1.66 14.92 3.96
C ILE A 67 1.43 13.49 4.47
N ARG A 68 1.54 13.26 5.78
CA ARG A 68 1.28 11.95 6.38
C ARG A 68 -0.17 11.52 6.23
N ALA A 69 -1.13 12.44 6.35
CA ALA A 69 -2.54 12.13 6.14
C ALA A 69 -2.81 11.75 4.68
N ILE A 70 -2.31 12.54 3.72
CA ILE A 70 -2.44 12.28 2.28
C ILE A 70 -1.84 10.91 1.90
N ARG A 71 -0.69 10.54 2.48
CA ARG A 71 -0.09 9.21 2.31
C ARG A 71 -1.07 8.08 2.65
N ILE A 72 -1.84 8.24 3.73
CA ILE A 72 -2.84 7.23 4.12
C ILE A 72 -3.96 7.15 3.07
N VAL A 73 -4.35 8.26 2.43
CA VAL A 73 -5.26 8.23 1.27
C VAL A 73 -4.68 7.38 0.14
N PHE A 74 -3.45 7.62 -0.28
CA PHE A 74 -2.83 6.83 -1.36
C PHE A 74 -2.72 5.34 -1.00
N LEU A 75 -2.39 5.02 0.24
CA LEU A 75 -2.39 3.64 0.73
C LEU A 75 -3.80 3.01 0.70
N SER A 76 -4.85 3.79 0.97
CA SER A 76 -6.23 3.32 0.84
C SER A 76 -6.58 3.01 -0.62
N VAL A 77 -6.17 3.86 -1.56
CA VAL A 77 -6.36 3.65 -3.01
C VAL A 77 -5.61 2.42 -3.48
N ALA A 78 -4.37 2.22 -3.03
CA ALA A 78 -3.59 1.02 -3.30
C ALA A 78 -4.31 -0.24 -2.79
N ALA A 79 -4.87 -0.21 -1.57
CA ALA A 79 -5.62 -1.32 -0.99
C ALA A 79 -6.89 -1.64 -1.80
N PHE A 80 -7.61 -0.63 -2.30
CA PHE A 80 -8.75 -0.84 -3.19
C PHE A 80 -8.34 -1.43 -4.55
N GLY A 81 -7.22 -0.99 -5.13
CA GLY A 81 -6.67 -1.59 -6.36
C GLY A 81 -6.33 -3.08 -6.18
N VAL A 82 -5.67 -3.41 -5.07
CA VAL A 82 -5.36 -4.80 -4.70
C VAL A 82 -6.63 -5.62 -4.48
N SER A 83 -7.62 -5.07 -3.78
CA SER A 83 -8.92 -5.71 -3.56
C SER A 83 -9.64 -6.02 -4.88
N ALA A 84 -9.71 -5.03 -5.77
CA ALA A 84 -10.32 -5.19 -7.09
C ALA A 84 -9.63 -6.29 -7.91
N GLY A 85 -8.30 -6.37 -7.83
CA GLY A 85 -7.52 -7.40 -8.51
C GLY A 85 -7.89 -8.81 -8.08
N TRP A 86 -8.02 -9.06 -6.78
CA TRP A 86 -8.44 -10.37 -6.29
C TRP A 86 -9.92 -10.68 -6.55
N PHE A 87 -10.82 -9.70 -6.51
CA PHE A 87 -12.23 -9.95 -6.84
C PHE A 87 -12.46 -10.25 -8.32
N ILE A 88 -11.73 -9.59 -9.21
CA ILE A 88 -11.84 -9.79 -10.67
C ILE A 88 -10.96 -10.96 -11.13
N GLY A 89 -10.03 -11.44 -10.30
CA GLY A 89 -9.07 -12.49 -10.66
C GLY A 89 -7.97 -12.02 -11.60
N SER A 90 -7.68 -10.71 -11.61
CA SER A 90 -6.66 -10.09 -12.47
C SER A 90 -5.44 -9.67 -11.66
N PRO A 91 -4.21 -10.00 -12.10
CA PRO A 91 -3.00 -9.55 -11.43
C PRO A 91 -2.73 -8.06 -11.66
N VAL A 92 -3.30 -7.45 -12.71
CA VAL A 92 -2.99 -6.08 -13.12
C VAL A 92 -3.38 -5.06 -12.04
N PRO A 93 -4.59 -5.06 -11.45
CA PRO A 93 -4.94 -4.12 -10.39
C PRO A 93 -4.12 -4.34 -9.10
N ILE A 94 -3.71 -5.58 -8.82
CA ILE A 94 -2.84 -5.90 -7.67
C ILE A 94 -1.47 -5.25 -7.86
N VAL A 95 -0.85 -5.46 -9.02
CA VAL A 95 0.43 -4.85 -9.35
C VAL A 95 0.32 -3.32 -9.36
N ALA A 96 -0.75 -2.77 -9.93
CA ALA A 96 -0.98 -1.33 -9.89
C ALA A 96 -1.06 -0.79 -8.46
N GLY A 97 -1.81 -1.46 -7.56
CA GLY A 97 -1.87 -1.08 -6.15
C GLY A 97 -0.53 -1.16 -5.43
N LEU A 98 0.27 -2.20 -5.69
CA LEU A 98 1.63 -2.32 -5.16
C LEU A 98 2.55 -1.21 -5.64
N VAL A 99 2.46 -0.84 -6.92
CA VAL A 99 3.22 0.28 -7.50
C VAL A 99 2.80 1.61 -6.86
N ILE A 100 1.50 1.86 -6.71
CA ILE A 100 0.97 3.07 -6.03
C ILE A 100 1.56 3.17 -4.63
N ALA A 101 1.49 2.09 -3.83
CA ALA A 101 2.05 2.08 -2.48
C ALA A 101 3.57 2.28 -2.46
N GLY A 102 4.29 1.69 -3.42
CA GLY A 102 5.74 1.85 -3.54
C GLY A 102 6.15 3.29 -3.87
N VAL A 103 5.52 3.89 -4.87
CA VAL A 103 5.76 5.29 -5.27
C VAL A 103 5.39 6.25 -4.15
N ASP A 104 4.24 6.06 -3.50
CA ASP A 104 3.78 6.89 -2.37
C ASP A 104 4.79 6.92 -1.22
N VAL A 105 5.41 5.77 -0.88
CA VAL A 105 6.45 5.71 0.15
C VAL A 105 7.68 6.54 -0.25
N VAL A 106 8.12 6.43 -1.50
CA VAL A 106 9.29 7.18 -2.01
C VAL A 106 9.00 8.68 -2.02
N GLU A 107 7.86 9.08 -2.58
CA GLU A 107 7.43 10.47 -2.69
C GLU A 107 7.22 11.10 -1.31
N THR A 108 6.48 10.43 -0.42
CA THR A 108 6.24 10.94 0.92
C THR A 108 7.54 11.06 1.71
N THR A 109 8.46 10.10 1.59
CA THR A 109 9.76 10.19 2.27
C THR A 109 10.56 11.40 1.78
N PHE A 110 10.59 11.62 0.46
CA PHE A 110 11.23 12.78 -0.13
C PHE A 110 10.62 14.10 0.37
N LEU A 111 9.29 14.22 0.33
CA LEU A 111 8.59 15.43 0.78
C LEU A 111 8.81 15.71 2.28
N LEU A 112 8.84 14.67 3.12
CA LEU A 112 9.13 14.82 4.54
C LEU A 112 10.58 15.29 4.79
N ILE A 113 11.56 14.82 4.02
CA ILE A 113 12.94 15.30 4.10
C ILE A 113 13.02 16.77 3.68
N VAL A 114 12.37 17.14 2.57
CA VAL A 114 12.37 18.52 2.05
C VAL A 114 11.71 19.48 3.04
N THR A 115 10.56 19.12 3.60
CA THR A 115 9.85 19.94 4.60
C THR A 115 10.65 20.09 5.89
N ALA A 116 11.29 19.01 6.37
CA ALA A 116 12.17 19.08 7.54
C ALA A 116 13.40 19.97 7.30
N GLY A 117 13.96 19.96 6.08
CA GLY A 117 15.05 20.85 5.70
C GLY A 117 14.62 22.32 5.68
N ARG A 118 13.43 22.61 5.13
CA ARG A 118 12.88 23.98 5.06
C ARG A 118 12.51 24.56 6.42
N ALA A 119 12.12 23.74 7.40
CA ALA A 119 11.82 24.20 8.75
C ALA A 119 13.06 24.62 9.57
N ARG A 120 14.28 24.28 9.09
CA ARG A 120 15.55 24.55 9.78
C ARG A 120 16.36 25.71 9.19
N GLY A 121 15.96 26.24 8.04
CA GLY A 121 16.62 27.37 7.36
C GLY A 121 15.76 28.62 7.42
#